data_AF-A0ABD5YEF5-F1
#
_entry.id   AF-A0ABD5YEF5-F1
#
_cell.length_a   1.000
_cell.length_b   1.000
_cell.length_c   1.000
_cell.angle_alpha   90.00
_cell.angle_beta   90.00
_cell.angle_gamma   90.00
#
_symmetry.space_group_name_H-M   'P 1'
#
loop_
_entity.id
_entity.type
_entity.pdbx_description
1 polymer ?
#
loop_
_entity_poly.entity_id
_entity_poly.type
_entity_poly.pdbx_seq_one_letter_code
_entity_poly.pdbx_strand_id
1 'polypeptide(L)'
;MSETQGPDPTDLEAAIAENPEAVAAFVERLDAVNELLDVLALGEGALSDEMVRELSATGSTLAESADGLATDETVALAETVGENGDELREALDTLLELQRSGTLDEVAELAEVGSLATAALDDEMVTSLAGTGAALGEVAQTAADDDTRDGVETLLKSVGEAERESPERVGAVGLLRGVRDPEVQYGLGYLLAVASAIGRERTAAESD
;
A
#
# COMPACT_ATOMS: atom_id res chain seq x y z
N MET A 1 -64.54 -12.60 -53.70
CA MET A 1 -64.96 -13.16 -52.41
C MET A 1 -65.04 -14.65 -52.61
N SER A 2 -63.95 -15.38 -52.34
CA SER A 2 -63.96 -16.85 -52.41
C SER A 2 -64.29 -17.34 -51.00
N GLU A 3 -65.48 -17.89 -50.84
CA GLU A 3 -65.84 -18.67 -49.66
C GLU A 3 -64.98 -19.93 -49.65
N THR A 4 -64.06 -20.03 -48.69
CA THR A 4 -63.32 -21.26 -48.45
C THR A 4 -64.31 -22.28 -47.88
N GLN A 5 -64.89 -23.09 -48.77
CA GLN A 5 -65.69 -24.26 -48.40
C GLN A 5 -64.75 -25.23 -47.66
N GLY A 6 -65.06 -25.51 -46.40
CA GLY A 6 -64.34 -26.51 -45.61
C GLY A 6 -64.44 -27.89 -46.27
N PRO A 7 -63.52 -28.83 -45.96
CA PRO A 7 -63.52 -30.17 -46.54
C PRO A 7 -64.88 -30.85 -46.32
N ASP A 8 -65.39 -31.52 -47.37
CA ASP A 8 -66.63 -32.28 -47.29
C ASP A 8 -66.49 -33.39 -46.23
N PRO A 9 -67.53 -33.68 -45.43
CA PRO A 9 -67.45 -34.62 -44.31
C PRO A 9 -67.01 -36.03 -44.73
N THR A 10 -67.27 -36.42 -45.98
CA THR A 10 -66.82 -37.69 -46.56
C THR A 10 -65.30 -37.75 -46.79
N ASP A 11 -64.65 -36.63 -47.10
CA ASP A 11 -63.21 -36.57 -47.30
C ASP A 11 -62.46 -36.63 -45.96
N LEU A 12 -63.04 -36.03 -44.93
CA LEU A 12 -62.52 -36.13 -43.57
C LEU A 12 -62.65 -37.57 -43.03
N GLU A 13 -63.78 -38.23 -43.27
CA GLU A 13 -64.02 -39.62 -42.84
C GLU A 13 -63.03 -40.59 -43.52
N ALA A 14 -62.73 -40.37 -44.81
CA ALA A 14 -61.70 -41.12 -45.53
C ALA A 14 -60.29 -40.89 -44.94
N ALA A 15 -59.92 -39.64 -44.66
CA ALA A 15 -58.63 -39.29 -44.07
C ALA A 15 -58.45 -39.85 -42.64
N ILE A 16 -59.53 -39.90 -41.85
CA ILE A 16 -59.54 -40.51 -40.51
C ILE A 16 -59.37 -42.03 -40.61
N ALA A 17 -60.05 -42.70 -41.55
CA ALA A 17 -59.91 -44.13 -41.76
C ALA A 17 -58.50 -44.55 -42.18
N GLU A 18 -57.78 -43.65 -42.87
CA GLU A 18 -56.42 -43.88 -43.34
C GLU A 18 -55.37 -43.74 -42.22
N ASN A 19 -55.65 -42.95 -41.17
CA ASN A 19 -54.70 -42.68 -40.07
C ASN A 19 -55.39 -42.54 -38.69
N PRO A 20 -56.04 -43.59 -38.15
CA PRO A 20 -56.81 -43.50 -36.92
C PRO A 20 -55.95 -43.22 -35.67
N GLU A 21 -54.72 -43.72 -35.62
CA GLU A 21 -53.81 -43.50 -34.47
C GLU A 21 -53.38 -42.03 -34.36
N ALA A 22 -53.18 -41.35 -35.49
CA ALA A 22 -52.81 -39.93 -35.50
C ALA A 22 -53.95 -39.05 -34.98
N VAL A 23 -55.20 -39.41 -35.30
CA VAL A 23 -56.40 -38.72 -34.82
C VAL A 23 -56.61 -38.95 -33.33
N ALA A 24 -56.43 -40.19 -32.84
CA ALA A 24 -56.52 -40.49 -31.41
C ALA A 24 -55.49 -39.68 -30.59
N ALA A 25 -54.23 -39.64 -31.05
CA ALA A 25 -53.18 -38.85 -30.41
C ALA A 25 -53.42 -37.33 -30.49
N PHE A 26 -54.19 -36.86 -31.48
CA PHE A 26 -54.60 -35.46 -31.56
C PHE A 26 -55.73 -35.14 -30.57
N VAL A 27 -56.72 -36.03 -30.44
CA VAL A 27 -57.80 -35.89 -29.44
C VAL A 27 -57.26 -35.92 -28.02
N GLU A 28 -56.33 -36.83 -27.70
CA GLU A 28 -55.66 -36.86 -26.38
C GLU A 28 -54.91 -35.55 -26.08
N ARG A 29 -54.25 -34.97 -27.10
CA ARG A 29 -53.61 -33.66 -26.97
C ARG A 29 -54.60 -32.53 -26.77
N LEU A 30 -55.77 -32.59 -27.40
CA LEU A 30 -56.83 -31.59 -27.21
C LEU A 30 -57.47 -31.71 -25.82
N ASP A 31 -57.63 -32.92 -25.29
CA ASP A 31 -58.17 -33.15 -23.94
C ASP A 31 -57.22 -32.57 -22.88
N ALA A 32 -55.91 -32.84 -23.01
CA ALA A 32 -54.89 -32.25 -22.14
C ALA A 32 -54.85 -30.71 -22.20
N VAL A 33 -55.16 -30.12 -23.36
CA VAL A 33 -55.27 -28.66 -23.51
C VAL A 33 -56.51 -28.14 -22.79
N ASN A 34 -57.65 -28.82 -22.90
CA ASN A 34 -58.87 -28.41 -22.19
C ASN A 34 -58.70 -28.51 -20.66
N GLU A 35 -58.06 -29.57 -20.17
CA GLU A 35 -57.73 -29.70 -18.74
C GLU A 35 -56.81 -28.56 -18.26
N LEU A 36 -55.82 -28.16 -19.06
CA LEU A 36 -54.99 -27.00 -18.75
C LEU A 36 -55.80 -25.70 -18.72
N LEU A 37 -56.74 -25.51 -19.65
CA LEU A 37 -57.62 -24.34 -19.67
C LEU A 37 -58.54 -24.30 -18.45
N ASP A 38 -59.03 -25.45 -17.99
CA ASP A 38 -59.85 -25.54 -16.78
C ASP A 38 -59.03 -25.23 -15.52
N VAL A 39 -57.78 -25.70 -15.44
CA VAL A 39 -56.85 -25.37 -14.35
C VAL A 39 -56.48 -23.88 -14.37
N LEU A 40 -56.26 -23.29 -15.54
CA LEU A 40 -55.98 -21.86 -15.68
C LEU A 40 -57.19 -21.01 -15.30
N ALA A 41 -58.40 -21.39 -15.72
CA ALA A 41 -59.62 -20.71 -15.30
C ALA A 41 -59.84 -20.82 -13.78
N LEU A 42 -59.49 -21.95 -13.17
CA LEU A 42 -59.50 -22.14 -11.72
C LEU A 42 -58.43 -21.28 -11.02
N GLY A 43 -57.24 -21.14 -11.63
CA GLY A 43 -56.15 -20.28 -11.15
C GLY A 43 -56.45 -18.78 -11.26
N GLU A 44 -57.17 -18.36 -12.30
CA GLU A 44 -57.58 -16.97 -12.52
C GLU A 44 -58.65 -16.54 -11.50
N GLY A 45 -59.57 -17.44 -11.15
CA GLY A 45 -60.49 -17.25 -10.02
C GLY A 45 -59.83 -17.37 -8.64
N ALA A 46 -58.65 -18.00 -8.55
CA ALA A 46 -57.88 -18.19 -7.33
C ALA A 46 -56.78 -17.14 -7.12
N LEU A 47 -56.67 -16.10 -7.98
CA LEU A 47 -55.98 -14.84 -7.64
C LEU A 47 -56.70 -14.19 -6.46
N SER A 48 -56.48 -14.76 -5.28
CA SER A 48 -57.17 -14.44 -4.05
C SER A 48 -56.86 -13.00 -3.63
N ASP A 49 -57.84 -12.35 -2.99
CA ASP A 49 -57.66 -11.06 -2.34
C ASP A 49 -56.45 -11.05 -1.39
N GLU A 50 -56.08 -12.21 -0.85
CA GLU A 50 -54.88 -12.40 -0.02
C GLU A 50 -53.58 -12.22 -0.83
N MET A 51 -53.46 -12.84 -2.01
CA MET A 51 -52.31 -12.63 -2.88
C MET A 51 -52.21 -11.17 -3.36
N VAL A 52 -53.35 -10.52 -3.64
CA VAL A 52 -53.37 -9.09 -3.98
C VAL A 52 -52.90 -8.23 -2.80
N ARG A 53 -53.31 -8.59 -1.58
CA ARG A 53 -52.91 -7.89 -0.35
C ARG A 53 -51.43 -8.08 -0.03
N GLU A 54 -50.90 -9.29 -0.20
CA GLU A 54 -49.48 -9.60 0.05
C GLU A 54 -48.58 -8.98 -1.01
N LEU A 55 -49.00 -8.97 -2.28
CA LEU A 55 -48.32 -8.22 -3.34
C LEU A 55 -48.36 -6.71 -3.07
N SER A 56 -49.49 -6.17 -2.59
CA SER A 56 -49.59 -4.74 -2.23
C SER A 56 -48.72 -4.39 -1.02
N ALA A 57 -48.65 -5.27 -0.02
CA ALA A 57 -47.78 -5.10 1.14
C ALA A 57 -46.30 -5.14 0.74
N THR A 58 -45.91 -6.12 -0.08
CA THR A 58 -44.55 -6.23 -0.63
C THR A 58 -44.20 -5.02 -1.49
N GLY A 59 -45.13 -4.58 -2.34
CA GLY A 59 -44.98 -3.38 -3.16
C GLY A 59 -44.83 -2.11 -2.32
N SER A 60 -45.59 -1.98 -1.22
CA SER A 60 -45.48 -0.85 -0.30
C SER A 60 -44.15 -0.85 0.45
N THR A 61 -43.70 -1.99 0.98
CA THR A 61 -42.40 -2.11 1.63
C THR A 61 -41.25 -1.84 0.66
N LEU A 62 -41.37 -2.28 -0.59
CA LEU A 62 -40.39 -2.00 -1.64
C LEU A 62 -40.38 -0.50 -2.00
N ALA A 63 -41.54 0.13 -2.14
CA ALA A 63 -41.65 1.56 -2.44
C ALA A 63 -41.09 2.42 -1.31
N GLU A 64 -41.37 2.07 -0.05
CA GLU A 64 -40.84 2.76 1.13
C GLU A 64 -39.32 2.56 1.27
N SER A 65 -38.81 1.38 0.91
CA SER A 65 -37.36 1.12 0.85
C SER A 65 -36.69 1.85 -0.33
N ALA A 66 -37.38 1.99 -1.45
CA ALA A 66 -36.88 2.71 -2.63
C ALA A 66 -36.79 4.21 -2.36
N ASP A 67 -37.75 4.79 -1.64
CA ASP A 67 -37.71 6.20 -1.22
C ASP A 67 -36.51 6.48 -0.30
N GLY A 68 -36.18 5.52 0.58
CA GLY A 68 -34.97 5.58 1.42
C GLY A 68 -33.65 5.47 0.66
N LEU A 69 -33.64 4.90 -0.55
CA LEU A 69 -32.47 4.80 -1.44
C LEU A 69 -32.43 5.91 -2.50
N ALA A 70 -33.56 6.53 -2.83
CA ALA A 70 -33.68 7.63 -3.79
C ALA A 70 -33.43 8.99 -3.14
N THR A 71 -32.49 9.07 -2.20
CA THR A 71 -32.02 10.34 -1.64
C THR A 71 -31.24 11.12 -2.69
N ASP A 72 -31.27 12.46 -2.62
CA ASP A 72 -30.54 13.33 -3.54
C ASP A 72 -29.04 12.99 -3.58
N GLU A 73 -28.45 12.62 -2.44
CA GLU A 73 -27.06 12.17 -2.35
C GLU A 73 -26.79 10.86 -3.10
N THR A 74 -27.71 9.90 -3.04
CA THR A 74 -27.56 8.59 -3.71
C THR A 74 -27.78 8.74 -5.22
N VAL A 75 -28.69 9.62 -5.64
CA VAL A 75 -28.87 9.99 -7.05
C VAL A 75 -27.61 10.66 -7.60
N ALA A 76 -27.06 11.63 -6.88
CA ALA A 76 -25.82 12.30 -7.29
C ALA A 76 -24.61 11.34 -7.33
N LEU A 77 -24.52 10.40 -6.37
CA LEU A 77 -23.50 9.36 -6.39
C LEU A 77 -23.70 8.41 -7.58
N ALA A 78 -24.94 8.00 -7.87
CA ALA A 78 -25.26 7.13 -9.01
C ALA A 78 -24.98 7.82 -10.36
N GLU A 79 -25.27 9.12 -10.48
CA GLU A 79 -24.87 9.93 -11.64
C GLU A 79 -23.35 9.96 -11.76
N THR A 80 -22.62 10.28 -10.69
CA THR A 80 -21.14 10.31 -10.72
C THR A 80 -20.55 8.94 -11.08
N VAL A 81 -21.06 7.85 -10.50
CA VAL A 81 -20.60 6.48 -10.81
C VAL A 81 -20.96 6.09 -12.24
N GLY A 82 -22.14 6.47 -12.73
CA GLY A 82 -22.58 6.21 -14.09
C GLY A 82 -21.79 7.00 -15.14
N GLU A 83 -21.52 8.28 -14.86
CA GLU A 83 -20.69 9.16 -15.69
C GLU A 83 -19.25 8.66 -15.83
N ASN A 84 -18.71 8.02 -14.78
CA ASN A 84 -17.36 7.45 -14.77
C ASN A 84 -17.35 5.92 -14.99
N GLY A 85 -18.46 5.34 -15.46
CA GLY A 85 -18.66 3.89 -15.48
C GLY A 85 -17.68 3.15 -16.39
N ASP A 86 -17.32 3.77 -17.53
CA ASP A 86 -16.37 3.19 -18.48
C ASP A 86 -14.94 3.22 -17.91
N GLU A 87 -14.51 4.33 -17.29
CA GLU A 87 -13.21 4.44 -16.64
C GLU A 87 -13.07 3.52 -15.42
N LEU A 88 -14.12 3.42 -14.60
CA LEU A 88 -14.15 2.48 -13.47
C LEU A 88 -14.05 1.04 -13.96
N ARG A 89 -14.73 0.69 -15.05
CA ARG A 89 -14.65 -0.64 -15.65
C ARG A 89 -13.23 -0.95 -16.12
N GLU A 90 -12.58 -0.02 -16.82
CA GLU A 90 -11.20 -0.18 -17.28
C GLU A 90 -10.21 -0.31 -16.11
N ALA A 91 -10.39 0.49 -15.05
CA ALA A 91 -9.59 0.38 -13.84
C ALA A 91 -9.78 -0.98 -13.15
N LEU A 92 -11.01 -1.49 -13.07
CA LEU A 92 -11.31 -2.80 -12.52
C LEU A 92 -10.75 -3.94 -13.38
N ASP A 93 -10.83 -3.85 -14.71
CA ASP A 93 -10.22 -4.83 -15.62
C ASP A 93 -8.69 -4.84 -15.43
N THR A 94 -8.06 -3.67 -15.29
CA THR A 94 -6.63 -3.56 -14.99
C THR A 94 -6.29 -4.22 -13.65
N LEU A 95 -7.07 -3.96 -12.60
CA LEU A 95 -6.86 -4.60 -11.29
C LEU A 95 -7.04 -6.13 -11.37
N LEU A 96 -8.02 -6.61 -12.14
CA LEU A 96 -8.23 -8.04 -12.36
C LEU A 96 -7.08 -8.67 -13.14
N GLU A 97 -6.52 -7.98 -14.13
CA GLU A 97 -5.32 -8.43 -14.84
C GLU A 97 -4.11 -8.52 -13.89
N LEU A 98 -3.89 -7.50 -13.05
CA LEU A 98 -2.82 -7.48 -12.04
C LEU A 98 -2.99 -8.58 -10.98
N GLN A 99 -4.22 -8.87 -10.56
CA GLN A 99 -4.52 -9.97 -9.65
C GLN A 99 -4.26 -11.32 -10.32
N ARG A 100 -4.64 -11.45 -11.60
CA ARG A 100 -4.50 -12.70 -12.35
C ARG A 100 -3.06 -12.99 -12.76
N SER A 101 -2.25 -11.95 -12.99
CA SER A 101 -0.81 -12.08 -13.22
C SER A 101 -0.02 -12.36 -11.95
N GLY A 102 -0.61 -12.20 -10.76
CA GLY A 102 0.06 -12.31 -9.46
C GLY A 102 0.84 -11.05 -9.06
N THR A 103 0.81 -9.99 -9.86
CA THR A 103 1.54 -8.74 -9.59
C THR A 103 1.01 -8.03 -8.34
N LEU A 104 -0.29 -8.16 -8.04
CA LEU A 104 -0.85 -7.66 -6.78
C LEU A 104 -0.26 -8.36 -5.55
N ASP A 105 0.02 -9.67 -5.65
CA ASP A 105 0.66 -10.43 -4.58
C ASP A 105 2.13 -10.03 -4.41
N GLU A 106 2.85 -9.80 -5.51
CA GLU A 106 4.24 -9.29 -5.50
C GLU A 106 4.34 -7.90 -4.85
N VAL A 107 3.37 -7.01 -5.11
CA VAL A 107 3.31 -5.68 -4.46
C VAL A 107 3.03 -5.80 -2.96
N ALA A 108 2.15 -6.73 -2.56
CA ALA A 108 1.88 -7.00 -1.15
C ALA A 108 3.12 -7.55 -0.43
N GLU A 109 3.85 -8.48 -1.06
CA GLU A 109 5.11 -9.01 -0.53
C GLU A 109 6.18 -7.93 -0.38
N LEU A 110 6.32 -7.04 -1.37
CA LEU A 110 7.22 -5.89 -1.29
C LEU A 110 6.85 -4.90 -0.18
N ALA A 111 5.55 -4.68 0.07
CA ALA A 111 5.09 -3.84 1.17
C ALA A 111 5.45 -4.45 2.54
N GLU A 112 5.37 -5.77 2.67
CA GLU A 112 5.77 -6.48 3.89
C GLU A 112 7.29 -6.42 4.12
N VAL A 113 8.09 -6.66 3.08
CA VAL A 113 9.56 -6.50 3.13
C VAL A 113 9.93 -5.05 3.44
N GLY A 114 9.26 -4.08 2.85
CA GLY A 114 9.44 -2.65 3.12
C GLY A 114 9.17 -2.32 4.58
N SER A 115 8.08 -2.83 5.16
CA SER A 115 7.76 -2.62 6.58
C SER A 115 8.82 -3.23 7.52
N LEU A 116 9.35 -4.41 7.19
CA LEU A 116 10.43 -5.04 7.96
C LEU A 116 11.74 -4.25 7.84
N ALA A 117 12.04 -3.76 6.64
CA ALA A 117 13.20 -2.91 6.40
C ALA A 117 13.08 -1.58 7.17
N THR A 118 11.91 -0.94 7.17
CA THR A 118 11.66 0.28 7.95
C THR A 118 11.81 0.00 9.46
N ALA A 119 11.20 -1.06 9.98
CA ALA A 119 11.32 -1.41 11.40
C ALA A 119 12.77 -1.71 11.83
N ALA A 120 13.53 -2.42 10.99
CA ALA A 120 14.95 -2.70 11.27
C ALA A 120 15.83 -1.45 11.15
N LEU A 121 15.49 -0.53 10.24
CA LEU A 121 16.16 0.76 10.13
C LEU A 121 15.85 1.65 11.33
N ASP A 122 14.64 1.62 11.90
CA ASP A 122 14.29 2.53 12.99
C ASP A 122 15.08 2.22 14.29
N ASP A 123 15.06 0.99 14.81
CA ASP A 123 15.66 0.70 16.12
C ASP A 123 17.21 0.67 16.11
N GLU A 124 17.81 0.08 15.09
CA GLU A 124 19.27 0.01 14.95
C GLU A 124 19.87 1.37 14.57
N MET A 125 19.23 2.14 13.68
CA MET A 125 19.71 3.48 13.35
C MET A 125 19.53 4.44 14.52
N VAL A 126 18.46 4.34 15.30
CA VAL A 126 18.31 5.14 16.54
C VAL A 126 19.42 4.83 17.52
N THR A 127 19.75 3.55 17.72
CA THR A 127 20.84 3.14 18.61
C THR A 127 22.21 3.60 18.10
N SER A 128 22.47 3.43 16.80
CA SER A 128 23.71 3.87 16.15
C SER A 128 23.86 5.40 16.15
N LEU A 129 22.77 6.14 15.90
CA LEU A 129 22.73 7.60 15.98
C LEU A 129 22.91 8.08 17.42
N ALA A 130 22.27 7.44 18.40
CA ALA A 130 22.44 7.76 19.81
C ALA A 130 23.88 7.49 20.26
N GLY A 131 24.48 6.37 19.86
CA GLY A 131 25.87 6.03 20.13
C GLY A 131 26.85 7.03 19.49
N THR A 132 26.61 7.39 18.23
CA THR A 132 27.40 8.41 17.53
C THR A 132 27.24 9.78 18.19
N GLY A 133 26.02 10.15 18.57
CA GLY A 133 25.71 11.40 19.26
C GLY A 133 26.36 11.49 20.64
N ALA A 134 26.41 10.38 21.37
CA ALA A 134 27.11 10.29 22.65
C ALA A 134 28.63 10.47 22.45
N ALA A 135 29.23 9.72 21.52
CA ALA A 135 30.66 9.85 21.22
C ALA A 135 31.03 11.28 20.75
N LEU A 136 30.19 11.90 19.93
CA LEU A 136 30.40 13.25 19.44
C LEU A 136 30.20 14.29 20.56
N GLY A 137 29.27 14.03 21.49
CA GLY A 137 29.07 14.83 22.70
C GLY A 137 30.26 14.76 23.67
N GLU A 138 30.87 13.59 23.85
CA GLU A 138 32.07 13.41 24.67
C GLU A 138 33.28 14.16 24.08
N VAL A 139 33.47 14.09 22.76
CA VAL A 139 34.51 14.87 22.07
C VAL A 139 34.24 16.37 22.19
N ALA A 140 32.99 16.80 22.02
CA ALA A 140 32.62 18.21 22.18
C ALA A 140 32.84 18.71 23.60
N GLN A 141 32.53 17.90 24.62
CA GLN A 141 32.78 18.22 26.03
C GLN A 141 34.29 18.32 26.32
N THR A 142 35.09 17.39 25.78
CA THR A 142 36.55 17.42 25.92
C THR A 142 37.15 18.65 25.23
N ALA A 143 36.65 19.02 24.06
CA ALA A 143 37.08 20.21 23.34
C ALA A 143 36.62 21.53 24.02
N ALA A 144 35.56 21.49 24.81
CA ALA A 144 35.05 22.63 25.57
C ALA A 144 35.74 22.81 26.94
N ASP A 145 36.55 21.84 27.36
CA ASP A 145 37.36 21.93 28.58
C ASP A 145 38.37 23.08 28.48
N ASP A 146 38.46 23.90 29.52
CA ASP A 146 39.26 25.13 29.51
C ASP A 146 40.75 24.85 29.29
N ASP A 147 41.31 23.80 29.90
CA ASP A 147 42.72 23.42 29.75
C ASP A 147 43.02 22.93 28.32
N THR A 148 42.09 22.16 27.74
CA THR A 148 42.20 21.67 26.35
C THR A 148 42.10 22.82 25.36
N ARG A 149 41.15 23.73 25.56
CA ARG A 149 40.97 24.92 24.74
C ARG A 149 42.21 25.80 24.76
N ASP A 150 42.73 26.11 25.94
CA ASP A 150 43.91 26.97 26.11
C ASP A 150 45.16 26.33 25.47
N GLY A 151 45.31 25.01 25.60
CA GLY A 151 46.37 24.26 24.93
C GLY A 151 46.29 24.34 23.41
N VAL A 152 45.11 24.11 22.82
CA VAL A 152 44.90 24.21 21.37
C VAL A 152 45.09 25.64 20.87
N GLU A 153 44.59 26.65 21.59
CA GLU A 153 44.79 28.07 21.26
C GLU A 153 46.28 28.44 21.25
N THR A 154 47.02 28.01 22.27
CA THR A 154 48.47 28.23 22.38
C THR A 154 49.22 27.60 21.21
N LEU A 155 48.88 26.38 20.84
CA LEU A 155 49.49 25.70 19.69
C LEU A 155 49.20 26.45 18.38
N LEU A 156 47.94 26.79 18.10
CA LEU A 156 47.57 27.50 16.89
C LEU A 156 48.24 28.88 16.79
N LYS A 157 48.34 29.60 17.92
CA LYS A 157 49.04 30.87 17.99
C LYS A 157 50.54 30.72 17.70
N SER A 158 51.19 29.73 18.31
CA SER A 158 52.62 29.45 18.09
C SER A 158 52.94 29.05 16.65
N VAL A 159 52.08 28.26 16.00
CA VAL A 159 52.20 27.92 14.58
C VAL A 159 52.07 29.18 13.72
N GLY A 160 51.10 30.03 14.03
CA GLY A 160 50.91 31.29 13.34
C GLY A 160 52.07 32.27 13.52
N GLU A 161 52.73 32.28 14.68
CA GLU A 161 53.94 33.06 14.92
C GLU A 161 55.12 32.52 14.11
N ALA A 162 55.33 31.20 14.12
CA ALA A 162 56.40 30.53 13.38
C ALA A 162 56.30 30.74 11.85
N GLU A 163 55.09 30.70 11.27
CA GLU A 163 54.87 30.97 9.85
C GLU A 163 55.20 32.43 9.46
N ARG A 164 55.00 33.39 10.39
CA ARG A 164 55.28 34.80 10.13
C ARG A 164 56.77 35.14 10.19
N GLU A 165 57.54 34.42 11.00
CA GLU A 165 58.97 34.70 11.22
C GLU A 165 59.91 34.17 10.12
N SER A 166 59.44 33.41 9.12
CA SER A 166 60.28 32.84 8.04
C SER A 166 61.52 32.11 8.59
N PRO A 167 61.35 30.91 9.19
CA PRO A 167 62.40 30.26 9.96
C PRO A 167 63.68 30.01 9.16
N GLU A 168 64.83 30.41 9.73
CA GLU A 168 66.14 30.21 9.14
C GLU A 168 66.56 28.73 9.22
N ARG A 169 67.33 28.27 8.22
CA ARG A 169 67.91 26.91 8.24
C ARG A 169 68.94 26.79 9.36
N VAL A 170 68.61 26.03 10.40
CA VAL A 170 69.53 25.67 11.48
C VAL A 170 70.54 24.60 11.04
N GLY A 171 71.84 24.89 11.18
CA GLY A 171 72.92 23.92 11.01
C GLY A 171 73.14 23.06 12.28
N ALA A 172 74.02 22.04 12.20
CA ALA A 172 74.29 21.11 13.30
C ALA A 172 74.69 21.79 14.62
N VAL A 173 75.48 22.87 14.55
CA VAL A 173 75.86 23.68 15.73
C VAL A 173 74.67 24.50 16.24
N GLY A 174 73.84 25.02 15.33
CA GLY A 174 72.61 25.75 15.67
C GLY A 174 71.62 24.86 16.42
N LEU A 175 71.47 23.59 16.02
CA LEU A 175 70.66 22.60 16.73
C LEU A 175 71.19 22.34 18.16
N LEU A 176 72.49 22.09 18.32
CA LEU A 176 73.08 21.87 19.65
C LEU A 176 72.94 23.10 20.55
N ARG A 177 73.00 24.30 19.99
CA ARG A 177 72.77 25.54 20.71
C ARG A 177 71.29 25.72 21.06
N GLY A 178 70.39 25.42 20.13
CA GLY A 178 68.94 25.47 20.33
C GLY A 178 68.46 24.52 21.43
N VAL A 179 69.00 23.30 21.51
CA VAL A 179 68.67 22.36 22.62
C VAL A 179 69.10 22.89 24.00
N ARG A 180 70.03 23.83 24.07
CA ARG A 180 70.47 24.49 25.32
C ARG A 180 69.71 25.79 25.60
N ASP A 181 68.85 26.22 24.69
CA ASP A 181 68.02 27.39 24.85
C ASP A 181 66.86 27.10 25.84
N PRO A 182 66.61 27.96 26.84
CA PRO A 182 65.55 27.74 27.83
C PRO A 182 64.15 27.62 27.25
N GLU A 183 63.82 28.38 26.19
CA GLU A 183 62.49 28.38 25.57
C GLU A 183 62.28 27.08 24.79
N VAL A 184 63.31 26.64 24.06
CA VAL A 184 63.31 25.35 23.36
C VAL A 184 63.21 24.18 24.33
N GLN A 185 63.89 24.25 25.47
CA GLN A 185 63.80 23.22 26.52
C GLN A 185 62.40 23.10 27.10
N TYR A 186 61.73 24.23 27.34
CA TYR A 186 60.35 24.24 27.82
C TYR A 186 59.40 23.59 26.81
N GLY A 187 59.51 23.96 25.52
CA GLY A 187 58.72 23.35 24.44
C GLY A 187 58.98 21.84 24.31
N LEU A 188 60.24 21.41 24.36
CA LEU A 188 60.59 19.99 24.35
C LEU A 188 60.03 19.24 25.56
N GLY A 189 60.05 19.86 26.75
CA GLY A 189 59.44 19.31 27.95
C GLY A 189 57.93 19.10 27.80
N TYR A 190 57.22 20.07 27.21
CA TYR A 190 55.79 19.97 26.92
C TYR A 190 55.49 18.83 25.93
N LEU A 191 56.25 18.71 24.84
CA LEU A 191 56.10 17.62 23.87
C LEU A 191 56.30 16.24 24.49
N LEU A 192 57.31 16.09 25.38
CA LEU A 192 57.54 14.86 26.11
C LEU A 192 56.40 14.54 27.09
N ALA A 193 55.80 15.54 27.72
CA ALA A 193 54.66 15.37 28.59
C ALA A 193 53.42 14.86 27.82
N VAL A 194 53.15 15.43 26.64
CA VAL A 194 52.08 14.96 25.73
C VAL A 194 52.34 13.53 25.28
N ALA A 195 53.56 13.22 24.82
CA ALA A 195 53.94 11.86 24.41
C ALA A 195 53.79 10.84 25.57
N SER A 196 54.14 11.24 26.79
CA SER A 196 53.97 10.42 28.00
C SER A 196 52.49 10.20 28.35
N ALA A 197 51.62 11.19 28.17
CA ALA A 197 50.18 11.04 28.36
C ALA A 197 49.57 10.04 27.36
N ILE A 198 49.89 10.18 26.06
CA ILE A 198 49.44 9.26 25.01
C ILE A 198 49.89 7.83 25.28
N GLY A 199 51.15 7.64 25.67
CA GLY A 199 51.68 6.32 26.01
C GLY A 199 50.93 5.65 27.16
N ARG A 200 50.54 6.42 28.19
CA ARG A 200 49.76 5.92 29.32
C ARG A 200 48.35 5.48 28.91
N GLU A 201 47.66 6.27 28.10
CA GLU A 201 46.30 5.92 27.61
C GLU A 201 46.31 4.66 26.72
N ARG A 202 47.26 4.56 25.79
CA ARG A 202 47.38 3.38 24.91
C ARG A 202 47.68 2.10 25.68
N THR A 203 48.56 2.16 26.68
CA THR A 203 48.89 1.00 27.51
C THR A 203 47.71 0.56 28.38
N ALA A 204 46.90 1.51 28.86
CA ALA A 204 45.69 1.21 29.63
C ALA A 204 44.63 0.51 28.76
N ALA A 205 44.41 0.99 27.54
CA ALA A 205 43.45 0.39 26.60
C ALA A 205 43.84 -1.02 26.10
N GLU A 206 45.13 -1.39 26.17
CA GLU A 206 45.61 -2.75 25.85
C GLU A 206 45.54 -3.71 27.06
N SER A 207 45.27 -3.18 28.26
CA SER A 207 45.21 -3.96 29.51
C SER A 207 43.78 -4.32 29.94
N ASP A 208 42.77 -3.76 29.27
CA ASP A 208 41.34 -4.10 29.35
C ASP A 208 40.94 -5.05 28.20
#